data_AF-A0A8I2CXK1-F1
#
_entry.id   AF-A0A8I2CXK1-F1
#
_cell.length_a   1.000
_cell.length_b   1.000
_cell.length_c   1.000
_cell.angle_alpha   90.00
_cell.angle_beta   90.00
_cell.angle_gamma   90.00
#
_symmetry.space_group_name_H-M   'P 1'
#
loop_
_entity.id
_entity.type
_entity.pdbx_description
1 polymer ?
#
loop_
_entity_poly.entity_id
_entity_poly.type
_entity_poly.pdbx_seq_one_letter_code
_entity_poly.pdbx_strand_id
1 'polypeptide(L)'
;MKRLVRFLDSISEWTGRIFGWVIVPLVLLTVMEVILRRFLNAPTIWSFEVLKQLYGLHFMIVAAYALLYRAHVSVDVFTMLLSKKGKAILDIITYFLFFFPFCIVCVWQGYSFAARSWAMKETSWSVFAPPLYPIKTVIIITFILLILQGISEVIKRFYILKGVEL
;
A
#
# COMPACT_ATOMS: atom_id res chain seq x y z
N MET A 1 -9.81 23.76 -0.47
CA MET A 1 -9.17 22.65 0.28
C MET A 1 -10.12 21.47 0.52
N LYS A 2 -11.35 21.64 1.01
CA LYS A 2 -12.31 20.51 1.18
C LYS A 2 -12.55 19.66 -0.08
N ARG A 3 -12.60 20.27 -1.27
CA ARG A 3 -12.73 19.55 -2.55
C ARG A 3 -11.48 18.72 -2.89
N LEU A 4 -10.30 19.21 -2.53
CA LEU A 4 -9.03 18.50 -2.72
C LEU A 4 -8.93 17.28 -1.80
N VAL A 5 -9.27 17.43 -0.52
CA VAL A 5 -9.31 16.31 0.45
C VAL A 5 -10.24 15.21 -0.03
N ARG A 6 -11.48 15.56 -0.43
CA ARG A 6 -12.43 14.58 -0.97
C ARG A 6 -11.93 13.88 -2.24
N PHE A 7 -11.23 14.61 -3.10
CA PHE A 7 -10.65 14.03 -4.31
C PHE A 7 -9.53 13.03 -3.98
N LEU A 8 -8.59 13.41 -3.10
CA LEU A 8 -7.49 12.54 -2.68
C LEU A 8 -8.00 11.29 -1.95
N ASP A 9 -8.95 11.47 -1.02
CA ASP A 9 -9.59 10.35 -0.31
C ASP A 9 -10.33 9.44 -1.30
N SER A 10 -10.99 10.00 -2.33
CA SER A 10 -11.68 9.22 -3.36
C SER A 10 -10.71 8.35 -4.17
N ILE A 11 -9.49 8.82 -4.46
CA ILE A 11 -8.49 8.00 -5.15
C ILE A 11 -8.14 6.77 -4.32
N SER A 12 -7.85 6.95 -3.03
CA SER A 12 -7.53 5.86 -2.11
C SER A 12 -8.71 4.92 -1.90
N GLU A 13 -9.93 5.47 -1.80
CA GLU A 13 -11.18 4.72 -1.66
C GLU A 13 -11.42 3.79 -2.85
N TRP A 14 -11.39 4.33 -4.07
CA TRP A 14 -11.60 3.53 -5.29
C TRP A 14 -10.50 2.51 -5.49
N THR A 15 -9.25 2.88 -5.20
CA THR A 15 -8.12 1.96 -5.26
C THR A 15 -8.34 0.77 -4.32
N GLY A 16 -8.70 1.01 -3.06
CA GLY A 16 -9.00 -0.07 -2.12
C GLY A 16 -10.20 -0.92 -2.54
N ARG A 17 -11.27 -0.31 -3.05
CA ARG A 17 -12.46 -1.04 -3.50
C ARG A 17 -12.19 -1.95 -4.69
N ILE A 18 -11.41 -1.48 -5.67
CA ILE A 18 -11.08 -2.27 -6.87
C ILE A 18 -10.10 -3.37 -6.51
N PHE A 19 -8.99 -3.02 -5.86
CA PHE A 19 -7.92 -3.99 -5.58
C PHE A 19 -8.25 -4.91 -4.40
N GLY A 20 -9.21 -4.56 -3.54
CA GLY A 20 -9.73 -5.45 -2.50
C GLY A 20 -10.32 -6.73 -3.08
N TRP A 21 -10.86 -6.70 -4.31
CA TRP A 21 -11.35 -7.90 -4.99
C TRP A 21 -10.26 -8.89 -5.37
N VAL A 22 -8.98 -8.49 -5.39
CA VAL A 22 -7.84 -9.40 -5.64
C VAL A 22 -7.74 -10.50 -4.58
N ILE A 23 -8.33 -10.29 -3.39
CA ILE A 23 -8.39 -11.34 -2.36
C ILE A 23 -9.18 -12.57 -2.83
N VAL A 24 -10.20 -12.40 -3.68
CA VAL A 24 -11.03 -13.51 -4.17
C VAL A 24 -10.23 -14.51 -5.01
N PRO A 25 -9.56 -14.12 -6.12
CA PRO A 25 -8.72 -15.06 -6.87
C PRO A 25 -7.56 -15.58 -6.02
N LEU A 26 -7.04 -14.81 -5.07
CA LEU A 26 -5.98 -15.26 -4.16
C LEU A 26 -6.43 -16.42 -3.27
N VAL A 27 -7.61 -16.32 -2.66
CA VAL A 27 -8.20 -17.40 -1.85
C VAL A 27 -8.50 -18.61 -2.73
N LEU A 28 -9.12 -18.42 -3.90
CA LEU A 28 -9.44 -19.52 -4.81
C LEU A 28 -8.19 -20.29 -5.26
N LEU A 29 -7.13 -19.58 -5.66
CA LEU A 29 -5.85 -20.19 -6.05
C LEU A 29 -5.19 -20.93 -4.87
N THR A 30 -5.27 -20.37 -3.66
CA THR A 30 -4.72 -21.00 -2.46
C THR A 30 -5.45 -22.30 -2.14
N VAL A 31 -6.79 -22.28 -2.15
CA VAL A 31 -7.62 -23.47 -1.90
C VAL A 31 -7.35 -24.54 -2.96
N MET A 32 -7.32 -24.14 -4.24
CA MET A 32 -6.99 -25.03 -5.36
C MET A 32 -5.64 -25.71 -5.12
N GLU A 33 -4.58 -24.94 -4.85
CA GLU A 33 -3.23 -25.50 -4.63
C GLU A 33 -3.18 -26.44 -3.42
N VAL A 34 -3.89 -26.11 -2.33
CA VAL A 34 -3.99 -27.00 -1.16
C VAL A 34 -4.67 -28.32 -1.54
N ILE A 35 -5.75 -28.28 -2.32
CA ILE A 35 -6.46 -29.48 -2.78
C ILE A 35 -5.54 -30.36 -3.63
N LEU A 36 -4.92 -29.78 -4.66
CA LEU A 36 -4.03 -30.50 -5.58
C LEU A 36 -2.84 -31.11 -4.85
N ARG A 37 -2.21 -30.36 -3.96
CA ARG A 37 -1.00 -30.81 -3.25
C ARG A 37 -1.30 -31.84 -2.18
N ARG A 38 -2.38 -31.66 -1.41
CA ARG A 38 -2.67 -32.50 -0.23
C ARG A 38 -3.52 -33.71 -0.55
N PHE A 39 -4.43 -33.63 -1.51
CA PHE A 39 -5.37 -34.71 -1.82
C PHE A 39 -5.05 -35.42 -3.14
N LEU A 40 -4.45 -34.72 -4.11
CA LEU A 40 -4.17 -35.29 -5.44
C LEU A 40 -2.68 -35.58 -5.68
N ASN A 41 -1.79 -35.23 -4.73
CA ASN A 41 -0.33 -35.36 -4.87
C ASN A 41 0.22 -34.76 -6.19
N ALA A 42 -0.43 -33.74 -6.73
CA ALA A 42 -0.12 -33.13 -8.03
C ALA A 42 0.11 -31.61 -7.87
N PRO A 43 1.22 -31.18 -7.23
CA PRO A 43 1.50 -29.76 -7.03
C PRO A 43 1.72 -29.03 -8.35
N THR A 44 1.32 -27.77 -8.43
CA THR A 44 1.56 -26.95 -9.62
C THR A 44 2.85 -26.13 -9.47
N ILE A 45 3.62 -26.01 -10.56
CA ILE A 45 4.92 -25.33 -10.56
C ILE A 45 4.76 -23.80 -10.46
N TRP A 46 3.64 -23.26 -10.93
CA TRP A 46 3.41 -21.83 -11.11
C TRP A 46 2.62 -21.15 -9.97
N SER A 47 1.78 -21.89 -9.25
CA SER A 47 0.82 -21.32 -8.29
C SER A 47 1.50 -20.50 -7.22
N PHE A 48 2.63 -20.97 -6.69
CA PHE A 48 3.36 -20.30 -5.63
C PHE A 48 3.85 -18.91 -6.04
N GLU A 49 4.42 -18.77 -7.24
CA GLU A 49 4.89 -17.48 -7.72
C GLU A 49 3.73 -16.53 -8.05
N VAL A 50 2.65 -17.04 -8.64
CA VAL A 50 1.44 -16.24 -8.93
C VAL A 50 0.81 -15.74 -7.64
N LEU A 51 0.65 -16.61 -6.64
CA LEU A 51 0.14 -16.24 -5.31
C LEU A 51 1.02 -15.18 -4.65
N LYS A 52 2.34 -15.34 -4.70
CA LYS A 52 3.30 -14.38 -4.15
C LYS A 52 3.14 -13.00 -4.80
N GLN A 53 3.02 -12.95 -6.13
CA GLN A 53 2.84 -11.70 -6.85
C GLN A 53 1.46 -11.06 -6.61
N LEU A 54 0.38 -11.84 -6.60
CA LEU A 54 -0.98 -11.35 -6.29
C LEU A 54 -1.09 -10.83 -4.85
N TYR A 55 -0.48 -11.54 -3.89
CA TYR A 55 -0.44 -11.10 -2.50
C TYR A 55 0.35 -9.79 -2.37
N GLY A 56 1.51 -9.71 -3.02
CA GLY A 56 2.30 -8.49 -3.09
C GLY A 56 1.53 -7.32 -3.69
N LEU A 57 0.81 -7.55 -4.80
CA LEU A 57 -0.04 -6.55 -5.44
C LEU A 57 -1.13 -6.04 -4.49
N HIS A 58 -1.89 -6.97 -3.90
CA HIS A 58 -2.99 -6.66 -3.00
C HIS A 58 -2.52 -5.89 -1.77
N PHE A 59 -1.52 -6.42 -1.06
CA PHE A 59 -1.01 -5.81 0.16
C PHE A 59 -0.45 -4.40 -0.09
N MET A 60 0.31 -4.23 -1.16
CA MET A 60 0.94 -2.96 -1.48
C MET A 60 -0.11 -1.91 -1.88
N ILE A 61 -0.96 -2.20 -2.87
CA ILE A 61 -1.91 -1.19 -3.38
C ILE A 61 -2.95 -0.77 -2.33
N VAL A 62 -3.40 -1.71 -1.48
CA VAL A 62 -4.38 -1.41 -0.43
C VAL A 62 -3.78 -0.61 0.74
N ALA A 63 -2.45 -0.42 0.81
CA ALA A 63 -1.80 0.31 1.90
C ALA A 63 -2.27 1.77 2.04
N ALA A 64 -2.57 2.45 0.93
CA ALA A 64 -3.10 3.82 0.96
C ALA A 64 -4.57 3.86 1.44
N TYR A 65 -5.37 2.87 1.06
CA TYR A 65 -6.71 2.68 1.59
C TYR A 65 -6.68 2.41 3.09
N ALA A 66 -5.77 1.55 3.56
CA ALA A 66 -5.58 1.32 5.00
C ALA A 66 -5.20 2.62 5.75
N LEU A 67 -4.42 3.50 5.13
CA LEU A 67 -4.08 4.80 5.72
C LEU A 67 -5.29 5.74 5.83
N LEU A 68 -6.18 5.75 4.82
CA LEU A 68 -7.43 6.52 4.85
C LEU A 68 -8.30 6.14 6.05
N TYR A 69 -8.41 4.84 6.35
CA TYR A 69 -9.20 4.30 7.46
C TYR A 69 -8.44 4.18 8.78
N ARG A 70 -7.19 4.66 8.84
CA ARG A 70 -6.30 4.54 10.02
C ARG A 70 -6.16 3.09 10.52
N ALA A 71 -6.10 2.15 9.59
CA ALA A 71 -5.93 0.73 9.89
C ALA A 71 -4.46 0.32 10.11
N HIS A 72 -3.52 1.24 9.86
CA HIS A 72 -2.12 1.03 10.24
C HIS A 72 -1.96 1.05 11.75
N VAL A 73 -1.20 0.11 12.29
CA VAL A 73 -0.94 0.02 13.73
C VAL A 73 -0.23 1.28 14.22
N SER A 74 -0.88 2.05 15.08
CA SER A 74 -0.31 3.21 15.76
C SER A 74 0.13 2.86 17.17
N VAL A 75 1.29 3.38 17.59
CA VAL A 75 1.72 3.30 18.99
C VAL A 75 1.15 4.51 19.72
N ASP A 76 0.14 4.30 20.56
CA ASP A 76 -0.63 5.39 21.16
C ASP A 76 -0.17 5.83 22.57
N VAL A 77 1.01 5.40 23.03
CA VAL A 77 1.50 5.64 24.40
C VAL A 77 1.54 7.15 24.76
N PHE A 78 2.05 7.99 23.86
CA PHE A 78 2.15 9.43 24.08
C PHE A 78 0.95 10.21 23.51
N THR A 79 0.29 9.69 22.48
CA THR A 79 -0.82 10.37 21.80
C THR A 79 -2.09 10.40 22.66
N MET A 80 -2.26 9.44 23.59
CA MET A 80 -3.38 9.40 24.53
C MET A 80 -3.32 10.51 25.60
N LEU A 81 -2.12 11.01 25.93
CA LEU A 81 -1.93 12.05 26.94
C LEU A 81 -2.11 13.46 26.38
N LEU A 82 -2.18 13.61 25.05
CA LEU A 82 -2.24 14.89 24.37
C LEU A 82 -3.67 15.34 24.09
N SER A 83 -3.90 16.66 24.17
CA SER A 83 -5.16 17.26 23.68
C SER A 83 -5.32 17.06 22.17
N LYS A 84 -6.53 17.22 21.64
CA LYS A 84 -6.82 17.08 20.19
C LYS A 84 -5.88 17.93 19.32
N LYS A 85 -5.52 19.14 19.78
CA LYS A 85 -4.57 20.03 19.08
C LYS A 85 -3.13 19.54 19.21
N GLY A 86 -2.71 19.07 20.38
CA GLY A 86 -1.39 18.48 20.59
C GLY A 86 -1.16 17.25 19.71
N LYS A 87 -2.14 16.35 19.62
CA LYS A 87 -2.10 15.19 18.72
C LYS A 87 -2.00 15.61 17.25
N ALA A 88 -2.77 16.62 16.82
CA ALA A 88 -2.70 17.12 15.44
C ALA A 88 -1.34 17.75 15.09
N ILE A 89 -0.70 18.46 16.02
CA ILE A 89 0.66 19.00 15.81
C ILE A 89 1.67 17.86 15.69
N LEU A 90 1.62 16.89 16.61
CA LEU A 90 2.53 15.74 16.59
C LEU A 90 2.38 14.95 15.29
N ASP A 91 1.14 14.64 14.89
CA ASP A 91 0.85 13.97 13.61
C ASP A 91 1.51 14.73 12.44
N ILE A 92 1.32 16.06 12.34
CA ILE A 92 1.90 16.86 11.25
C ILE A 92 3.43 16.75 11.26
N ILE A 93 4.06 16.88 12.42
CA ILE A 93 5.53 16.75 12.54
C ILE A 93 5.98 15.37 12.08
N THR A 94 5.32 14.30 12.52
CA THR A 94 5.66 12.92 12.13
C THR A 94 5.45 12.69 10.63
N TYR A 95 4.40 13.27 10.03
CA TYR A 95 4.18 13.20 8.60
C TYR A 95 5.32 13.86 7.81
N PHE A 96 5.75 15.07 8.22
CA PHE A 96 6.81 15.79 7.52
C PHE A 96 8.21 15.23 7.77
N LEU A 97 8.49 14.75 8.98
CA LEU A 97 9.84 14.30 9.35
C LEU A 97 10.11 12.85 8.98
N PHE A 98 9.10 11.98 9.07
CA PHE A 98 9.29 10.54 8.87
C PHE A 98 8.52 10.03 7.64
N PHE A 99 7.22 10.33 7.54
CA PHE A 99 6.38 9.72 6.50
C PHE A 99 6.75 10.16 5.08
N PHE A 100 6.77 11.47 4.81
CA PHE A 100 7.05 11.97 3.46
C PHE A 100 8.49 11.70 3.01
N PRO A 101 9.53 11.96 3.82
CA PRO A 101 10.91 11.66 3.41
C PRO A 101 11.08 10.17 3.10
N PHE A 102 10.52 9.29 3.93
CA PHE A 102 10.54 7.85 3.68
C PHE A 102 9.85 7.49 2.35
N CYS A 103 8.62 7.96 2.14
CA CYS A 103 7.89 7.65 0.91
C CYS A 103 8.60 8.18 -0.34
N ILE A 104 9.17 9.39 -0.28
CA ILE A 104 9.92 10.00 -1.40
C ILE A 104 11.16 9.18 -1.73
N VAL A 105 11.93 8.76 -0.72
CA VAL A 105 13.09 7.88 -0.92
C VAL A 105 12.66 6.54 -1.52
N CYS A 106 11.56 5.96 -1.06
CA CYS A 106 11.01 4.73 -1.62
C CYS A 106 10.56 4.89 -3.09
N VAL A 107 9.98 6.03 -3.47
CA VAL A 107 9.67 6.33 -4.88
C VAL A 107 10.95 6.46 -5.70
N TRP A 108 11.94 7.20 -5.22
CA TRP A 108 13.18 7.44 -5.97
C TRP A 108 14.01 6.18 -6.17
N GLN A 109 14.24 5.42 -5.09
CA GLN A 109 14.96 4.15 -5.15
C GLN A 109 14.12 3.07 -5.84
N GLY A 110 12.82 3.07 -5.62
CA GLY A 110 11.86 2.18 -6.27
C GLY A 110 11.85 2.37 -7.79
N TYR A 111 11.93 3.60 -8.27
CA TYR A 111 12.05 3.90 -9.69
C TYR A 111 13.30 3.26 -10.30
N SER A 112 14.47 3.50 -9.69
CA SER A 112 15.72 2.90 -10.15
C SER A 112 15.68 1.36 -10.12
N PHE A 113 15.02 0.80 -9.11
CA PHE A 113 14.84 -0.65 -8.95
C PHE A 113 13.92 -1.24 -10.03
N ALA A 114 12.78 -0.61 -10.32
CA ALA A 114 11.85 -1.07 -11.35
C ALA A 114 12.44 -0.85 -12.75
N ALA A 115 13.06 0.30 -13.01
CA ALA A 115 13.66 0.62 -14.32
C ALA A 115 14.72 -0.40 -14.73
N ARG A 116 15.61 -0.80 -13.80
CA ARG A 116 16.58 -1.89 -14.05
C ARG A 116 15.89 -3.21 -14.37
N SER A 117 14.84 -3.54 -13.62
CA SER A 117 14.06 -4.77 -13.82
C SER A 117 13.39 -4.83 -15.19
N TRP A 118 12.80 -3.71 -15.63
CA TRP A 118 12.21 -3.57 -16.97
C TRP A 118 13.27 -3.68 -18.06
N ALA A 119 14.42 -3.01 -17.89
CA ALA A 119 15.51 -3.04 -18.87
C ALA A 119 16.06 -4.46 -19.08
N MET A 120 16.16 -5.25 -18.01
CA MET A 120 16.66 -6.62 -18.04
C MET A 120 15.58 -7.67 -18.32
N LYS A 121 14.31 -7.26 -18.43
CA LYS A 121 13.13 -8.16 -18.47
C LYS A 121 13.22 -9.25 -17.38
N GLU A 122 13.49 -8.81 -16.15
CA GLU A 122 13.80 -9.70 -15.04
C GLU A 122 12.67 -10.69 -14.77
N THR A 123 13.06 -11.95 -14.60
CA THR A 123 12.19 -13.07 -14.24
C THR A 123 12.59 -13.67 -12.90
N SER A 124 11.66 -14.36 -12.26
CA SER A 124 11.94 -15.12 -11.03
C SER A 124 12.93 -16.25 -11.31
N TRP A 125 13.76 -16.58 -10.31
CA TRP A 125 14.70 -17.71 -10.35
C TRP A 125 14.00 -19.09 -10.25
N SER A 126 12.68 -19.10 -10.07
CA SER A 126 11.87 -20.32 -10.09
C SER A 126 11.82 -20.96 -11.48
N VAL A 127 11.50 -22.26 -11.55
CA VAL A 127 11.28 -22.99 -12.81
C VAL A 127 10.19 -22.33 -13.68
N PHE A 128 9.16 -21.75 -13.07
CA PHE A 128 8.10 -21.04 -13.78
C PHE A 128 8.55 -19.68 -14.36
N ALA A 129 9.61 -19.10 -13.80
CA ALA A 129 10.24 -17.85 -14.22
C ALA A 129 9.28 -16.69 -14.62
N PRO A 130 8.24 -16.34 -13.83
CA PRO A 130 7.35 -15.25 -14.19
C PRO A 130 8.06 -13.90 -14.15
N PRO A 131 7.59 -12.91 -14.92
CA PRO A 131 8.16 -11.57 -14.94
C PRO A 131 8.02 -10.89 -13.57
N LEU A 132 9.09 -10.22 -13.12
CA LEU A 132 9.14 -9.49 -11.83
C LEU A 132 9.03 -7.98 -11.99
N TYR A 133 9.31 -7.45 -13.16
CA TYR A 133 9.25 -6.01 -13.43
C TYR A 133 7.87 -5.35 -13.15
N PRO A 134 6.70 -6.02 -13.36
CA PRO A 134 5.41 -5.39 -13.07
C PRO A 134 5.22 -5.19 -11.56
N ILE A 135 5.52 -6.21 -10.75
CA ILE A 135 5.35 -6.12 -9.29
C ILE A 135 6.29 -5.08 -8.67
N LYS A 136 7.50 -4.90 -9.22
CA LYS A 136 8.41 -3.83 -8.77
C LYS A 136 7.88 -2.43 -9.09
N THR A 137 7.08 -2.29 -10.14
CA THR A 137 6.41 -1.02 -10.48
C THR A 137 5.27 -0.71 -9.52
N VAL A 138 4.57 -1.74 -9.05
CA VAL A 138 3.51 -1.61 -8.01
C VAL A 138 4.05 -0.98 -6.73
N ILE A 139 5.30 -1.25 -6.38
CA ILE A 139 5.96 -0.61 -5.22
C ILE A 139 5.92 0.91 -5.38
N ILE A 140 6.32 1.43 -6.54
CA ILE A 140 6.35 2.87 -6.81
C ILE A 140 4.94 3.45 -6.76
N ILE A 141 3.99 2.80 -7.43
CA ILE A 141 2.58 3.23 -7.46
C ILE A 141 2.03 3.33 -6.04
N THR A 142 2.35 2.35 -5.19
CA THR A 142 1.93 2.32 -3.79
C THR A 142 2.45 3.51 -3.00
N PHE A 143 3.74 3.83 -3.11
CA PHE A 143 4.30 4.97 -2.40
C PHE A 143 3.80 6.31 -2.92
N ILE A 144 3.50 6.43 -4.22
CA ILE A 144 2.82 7.61 -4.77
C ILE A 144 1.41 7.75 -4.15
N LEU A 145 0.63 6.66 -4.09
CA LEU A 145 -0.69 6.67 -3.46
C LEU A 145 -0.61 7.02 -1.97
N LEU A 146 0.39 6.51 -1.24
CA LEU A 146 0.64 6.85 0.15
C LEU A 146 0.97 8.34 0.33
N ILE A 147 1.78 8.93 -0.56
CA ILE A 147 2.05 10.38 -0.53
C ILE A 147 0.77 11.18 -0.74
N LEU A 148 -0.05 10.80 -1.73
CA LEU A 148 -1.34 11.46 -2.01
C LEU A 148 -2.28 11.38 -0.80
N GLN A 149 -2.39 10.20 -0.18
CA GLN A 149 -3.21 10.04 1.03
C GLN A 149 -2.62 10.80 2.22
N GLY A 150 -1.29 10.79 2.38
CA GLY A 150 -0.61 11.54 3.43
C GLY A 150 -0.85 13.04 3.35
N ILE A 151 -0.89 13.61 2.13
CA ILE A 151 -1.27 15.01 1.91
C ILE A 151 -2.70 15.27 2.40
N SER A 152 -3.64 14.38 2.07
CA SER A 152 -5.02 14.46 2.56
C SER A 152 -5.06 14.45 4.09
N GLU A 153 -4.36 13.51 4.72
CA GLU A 153 -4.32 13.36 6.17
C GLU A 153 -3.75 14.61 6.85
N VAL A 154 -2.66 15.19 6.33
CA VAL A 154 -2.06 16.43 6.86
C VAL A 154 -3.02 17.62 6.76
N ILE A 155 -3.70 17.78 5.62
CA ILE A 155 -4.71 18.84 5.47
C ILE A 155 -5.81 18.68 6.53
N LYS A 156 -6.28 17.45 6.79
CA LYS A 156 -7.28 17.19 7.84
C LYS A 156 -6.79 17.63 9.23
N ARG A 157 -5.51 17.44 9.57
CA ARG A 157 -4.95 17.89 10.87
C ARG A 157 -4.87 19.40 10.96
N PHE A 158 -4.55 20.10 9.86
CA PHE A 158 -4.59 21.55 9.84
C PHE A 158 -5.99 22.12 10.11
N TYR A 159 -7.04 21.47 9.62
CA TYR A 159 -8.44 21.84 9.91
C TYR A 159 -8.77 21.67 11.41
N ILE A 160 -8.31 20.58 12.02
CA ILE A 160 -8.45 20.34 13.47
C ILE A 160 -7.77 21.45 14.29
N LEU A 161 -6.58 21.91 13.87
CA LEU A 161 -5.89 23.01 14.55
C LEU A 161 -6.64 24.34 14.47
N LYS A 162 -7.27 24.61 13.32
CA LYS A 162 -8.11 25.79 13.12
C LYS A 162 -9.49 25.70 13.81
N GLY A 163 -9.87 24.53 14.32
CA GLY A 163 -11.19 24.31 14.93
C GLY A 163 -12.34 24.35 13.92
N VAL A 164 -12.06 24.10 12.63
CA VAL A 164 -13.05 24.13 11.56
C VAL A 164 -13.35 22.69 11.14
N GLU A 165 -14.63 22.30 11.14
CA GLU A 165 -15.05 20.97 10.68
C GLU A 165 -14.96 20.86 9.15
N LEU A 166 -14.54 19.67 8.70
CA LEU A 166 -14.31 19.31 7.31
C LEU A 166 -15.59 18.94 6.59
#